data_AF-A0A479ZU31-F1
#
_entry.id   AF-A0A479ZU31-F1
#
_cell.length_a   1.000
_cell.length_b   1.000
_cell.length_c   1.000
_cell.angle_alpha   90.00
_cell.angle_beta   90.00
_cell.angle_gamma   90.00
#
_symmetry.space_group_name_H-M   'P 1'
#
loop_
_entity.id
_entity.type
_entity.pdbx_description
1 polymer ?
#
loop_
_entity_poly.entity_id
_entity_poly.type
_entity_poly.pdbx_seq_one_letter_code
_entity_poly.pdbx_strand_id
1 'polypeptide(L)'
;MRQQKIKDILQTSRKSLAEIFDKTNRLRKKFPELFSDEEVIKSFNSLENEYIESRKRLDKPVLSIATLGTTSSGKSTIVNALIGRRIRVSSSNLV
;
A
#
# COMPACT_ATOMS: atom_id res chain seq x y z
N MET A 1 6.51 -23.08 -7.89
CA MET A 1 5.14 -23.02 -7.33
C MET A 1 4.84 -21.78 -6.47
N ARG A 2 5.68 -21.38 -5.51
CA ARG A 2 5.37 -20.27 -4.56
C ARG A 2 5.15 -18.88 -5.21
N GLN A 3 5.93 -18.56 -6.24
CA GLN A 3 5.82 -17.31 -7.02
C GLN A 3 4.50 -17.20 -7.80
N GLN A 4 3.96 -18.32 -8.30
CA GLN A 4 2.70 -18.34 -9.05
C GLN A 4 1.52 -18.02 -8.12
N LYS A 5 1.48 -18.66 -6.95
CA LYS A 5 0.41 -18.45 -5.95
C LYS A 5 0.30 -16.99 -5.49
N ILE A 6 1.42 -16.28 -5.35
CA ILE A 6 1.43 -14.85 -4.98
C ILE A 6 0.85 -13.99 -6.11
N LYS A 7 1.20 -14.28 -7.37
CA LYS A 7 0.63 -13.58 -8.53
C LYS A 7 -0.88 -13.79 -8.63
N ASP A 8 -1.35 -15.01 -8.41
CA ASP A 8 -2.78 -15.34 -8.45
C ASP A 8 -3.56 -14.63 -7.35
N ILE A 9 -3.00 -14.54 -6.13
CA ILE A 9 -3.59 -13.79 -5.02
C ILE A 9 -3.66 -12.30 -5.36
N LEU A 10 -2.57 -11.70 -5.85
CA LEU A 10 -2.55 -10.29 -6.25
C LEU A 10 -3.56 -9.98 -7.35
N GLN A 11 -3.69 -10.86 -8.33
CA GLN A 11 -4.67 -10.71 -9.41
C GLN A 11 -6.10 -10.79 -8.89
N THR A 12 -6.39 -11.76 -8.02
CA THR A 12 -7.68 -11.89 -7.35
C THR A 12 -8.02 -10.64 -6.53
N SER A 13 -7.08 -10.17 -5.70
CA SER A 13 -7.26 -8.96 -4.89
C SER A 13 -7.55 -7.72 -5.73
N ARG A 14 -6.83 -7.53 -6.85
CA ARG A 14 -7.10 -6.42 -7.79
C ARG A 14 -8.51 -6.52 -8.38
N LYS A 15 -8.92 -7.72 -8.80
CA LYS A 15 -10.25 -7.95 -9.38
C LYS A 15 -11.36 -7.64 -8.37
N SER A 16 -11.28 -8.18 -7.16
CA SER A 16 -12.28 -7.94 -6.11
C SER A 16 -12.36 -6.46 -5.72
N LEU A 17 -11.22 -5.78 -5.61
CA LEU A 17 -11.18 -4.35 -5.30
C LEU A 17 -11.86 -3.51 -6.40
N ALA A 18 -11.60 -3.84 -7.67
CA ALA A 18 -12.25 -3.18 -8.80
C ALA A 18 -13.76 -3.44 -8.84
N GLU A 19 -14.20 -4.68 -8.57
CA GLU A 19 -15.62 -5.03 -8.53
C GLU A 19 -16.39 -4.29 -7.43
N ILE A 20 -15.79 -4.16 -6.24
CA ILE A 20 -16.41 -3.40 -5.13
C ILE A 20 -16.58 -1.95 -5.57
N PHE A 21 -15.51 -1.31 -6.06
CA PHE A 21 -15.58 0.10 -6.47
C PHE A 21 -16.58 0.33 -7.60
N ASP A 22 -16.64 -0.55 -8.60
CA ASP A 22 -17.62 -0.45 -9.69
C ASP A 22 -19.06 -0.58 -9.18
N LYS A 23 -19.33 -1.53 -8.28
CA LYS A 23 -20.66 -1.67 -7.65
C LYS A 23 -21.05 -0.41 -6.88
N THR A 24 -20.14 0.16 -6.10
CA THR A 24 -20.44 1.40 -5.35
C THR A 24 -20.65 2.58 -6.29
N ASN A 25 -19.88 2.69 -7.37
CA ASN A 25 -20.02 3.77 -8.35
C ASN A 25 -21.34 3.63 -9.15
N ARG A 26 -21.77 2.41 -9.46
CA ARG A 26 -23.10 2.14 -10.03
C ARG A 26 -24.21 2.55 -9.08
N LEU A 27 -24.06 2.31 -7.78
CA LEU A 27 -25.03 2.76 -6.77
C LEU A 27 -25.16 4.29 -6.77
N ARG A 28 -24.02 5.00 -6.79
CA ARG A 28 -23.99 6.47 -6.92
C ARG A 28 -24.70 6.98 -8.16
N LYS A 29 -24.48 6.33 -9.31
CA LYS A 29 -25.11 6.72 -10.57
C LYS A 29 -26.61 6.42 -10.61
N LYS A 30 -27.04 5.33 -9.97
CA LYS A 30 -28.43 4.87 -10.01
C LYS A 30 -29.33 5.62 -9.03
N PHE A 31 -28.78 6.07 -7.91
CA PHE A 31 -29.51 6.76 -6.85
C PHE A 31 -28.80 8.06 -6.45
N PRO A 32 -28.64 9.03 -7.36
CA PRO A 32 -27.95 10.29 -7.05
C PRO A 32 -28.56 11.04 -5.85
N GLU A 33 -29.86 10.87 -5.62
CA GLU A 33 -30.60 11.44 -4.49
C GLU A 33 -30.08 10.98 -3.11
N LEU A 34 -29.59 9.75 -2.99
CA LEU A 34 -28.97 9.23 -1.76
C LEU A 34 -27.59 9.85 -1.51
N PHE A 35 -26.97 10.41 -2.55
CA PHE A 35 -25.67 11.09 -2.51
C PHE A 35 -25.83 12.61 -2.48
N SER A 36 -26.99 13.11 -2.02
CA SER A 36 -27.24 14.54 -1.77
C SER A 36 -26.78 14.96 -0.38
N ASP A 37 -26.65 13.99 0.54
CA ASP A 37 -26.17 14.21 1.89
C ASP A 37 -24.64 14.41 1.89
N GLU A 38 -24.20 15.50 2.52
CA GLU A 38 -22.79 15.89 2.60
C GLU A 38 -21.91 14.82 3.27
N GLU A 39 -22.46 14.09 4.25
CA GLU A 39 -21.76 13.00 4.95
C GLU A 39 -21.58 11.78 4.04
N VAL A 40 -22.58 11.49 3.22
CA VAL A 40 -22.53 10.40 2.24
C VAL A 40 -21.55 10.71 1.12
N ILE A 41 -21.54 11.96 0.61
CA ILE A 41 -20.57 12.44 -0.37
C ILE A 41 -19.15 12.32 0.19
N LYS A 42 -18.92 12.78 1.42
CA LYS A 42 -17.62 12.71 2.08
C LYS A 42 -17.13 11.28 2.24
N SER A 43 -18.02 10.37 2.65
CA SER A 43 -17.71 8.95 2.78
C SER A 43 -17.36 8.30 1.44
N PHE A 44 -18.08 8.66 0.38
CA PHE A 44 -17.79 8.17 -0.97
C PHE A 44 -16.44 8.69 -1.50
N ASN A 45 -16.13 9.98 -1.30
CA ASN A 45 -14.85 10.56 -1.69
C ASN A 45 -13.69 9.92 -0.91
N SER A 46 -13.89 9.62 0.38
CA SER A 46 -12.93 8.87 1.19
C SER A 46 -12.68 7.47 0.61
N LEU A 47 -13.75 6.76 0.24
CA LEU A 47 -13.65 5.46 -0.43
C LEU A 47 -12.90 5.54 -1.76
N GLU A 48 -13.16 6.55 -2.58
CA GLU A 48 -12.48 6.76 -3.86
C GLU A 48 -10.98 7.00 -3.67
N ASN A 49 -10.60 7.83 -2.69
CA ASN A 49 -9.20 8.05 -2.34
C ASN A 49 -8.52 6.75 -1.86
N GLU A 50 -9.14 6.01 -0.95
CA GLU A 50 -8.59 4.75 -0.45
C GLU A 50 -8.49 3.70 -1.56
N TYR A 51 -9.44 3.66 -2.50
CA TYR A 51 -9.39 2.80 -3.67
C TYR A 51 -8.17 3.11 -4.56
N ILE A 52 -7.93 4.40 -4.85
CA ILE A 52 -6.78 4.85 -5.65
C ILE A 52 -5.47 4.45 -4.97
N GLU A 53 -5.32 4.71 -3.68
CA GLU A 53 -4.10 4.37 -2.93
C GLU A 53 -3.90 2.86 -2.79
N SER A 54 -4.98 2.10 -2.58
CA SER A 54 -4.94 0.63 -2.57
C SER A 54 -4.54 0.05 -3.91
N ARG A 55 -5.04 0.61 -5.02
CA ARG A 55 -4.59 0.23 -6.37
C ARG A 55 -3.11 0.51 -6.59
N LYS A 56 -2.63 1.71 -6.21
CA LYS A 56 -1.20 2.05 -6.32
C LYS A 56 -0.31 1.05 -5.57
N ARG A 57 -0.69 0.69 -4.34
CA ARG A 57 0.02 -0.32 -3.52
C ARG A 57 0.01 -1.71 -4.16
N LEU A 58 -1.12 -2.11 -4.73
CA LEU A 58 -1.24 -3.40 -5.42
C LEU A 58 -0.49 -3.43 -6.76
N ASP A 59 -0.40 -2.31 -7.48
CA ASP A 59 0.33 -2.22 -8.76
C ASP A 59 1.85 -2.22 -8.56
N LYS A 60 2.33 -1.62 -7.47
CA LYS A 60 3.75 -1.64 -7.07
C LYS A 60 3.91 -2.16 -5.64
N PRO A 61 3.75 -3.48 -5.41
CA PRO A 61 3.91 -4.04 -4.07
C PRO A 61 5.36 -3.84 -3.60
N VAL A 62 5.53 -3.06 -2.54
CA VAL A 62 6.85 -2.78 -1.95
C VAL A 62 7.19 -3.88 -0.94
N LEU A 63 8.37 -4.48 -1.10
CA LEU A 63 8.94 -5.34 -0.05
C LEU A 63 9.44 -4.45 1.09
N SER A 64 8.77 -4.50 2.23
CA SER A 64 9.20 -3.81 3.44
C SER A 64 10.01 -4.75 4.32
N ILE A 65 11.23 -4.36 4.67
CA ILE A 65 12.10 -5.08 5.60
C ILE A 65 12.37 -4.16 6.79
N ALA A 66 11.89 -4.54 7.96
CA ALA A 66 12.17 -3.85 9.21
C ALA A 66 13.39 -4.47 9.90
N THR A 67 14.48 -3.70 10.07
CA THR A 67 15.64 -4.12 10.86
C THR A 67 15.53 -3.58 12.29
N LEU A 68 15.40 -4.48 13.27
CA LEU A 68 15.30 -4.16 14.70
C LEU A 68 16.61 -4.49 15.44
N GLY A 69 16.86 -3.84 16.58
CA GLY A 69 18.08 -4.03 17.38
C GLY A 69 18.51 -2.75 18.12
N THR A 70 19.34 -2.89 19.14
CA THR A 70 19.82 -1.78 20.00
C THR A 70 20.72 -0.79 19.25
N THR A 71 20.78 0.47 19.66
CA THR A 71 21.66 1.49 19.05
C THR A 71 23.11 0.95 18.97
N SER A 72 23.80 1.17 17.84
CA SER A 72 25.14 0.64 17.52
C SER A 72 25.25 -0.85 17.11
N SER A 73 24.15 -1.62 17.07
CA SER A 73 24.18 -3.05 16.67
C SER A 73 24.44 -3.33 15.17
N GLY A 74 24.89 -2.34 14.39
CA GLY A 74 25.20 -2.54 12.96
C GLY A 74 23.99 -2.60 12.01
N LYS A 75 22.78 -2.24 12.44
CA LYS A 75 21.57 -2.26 11.57
C LYS A 75 21.75 -1.49 10.26
N SER A 76 22.30 -0.27 10.32
CA SER A 76 22.56 0.52 9.10
C SER A 76 23.61 -0.14 8.20
N THR A 77 24.56 -0.89 8.77
CA THR A 77 25.58 -1.64 8.03
C THR A 77 24.96 -2.78 7.23
N ILE A 78 24.07 -3.55 7.85
CA ILE A 78 23.31 -4.63 7.17
C ILE A 78 22.41 -4.06 6.05
N VAL A 79 21.71 -2.95 6.31
CA VAL A 79 20.88 -2.29 5.29
C VAL A 79 21.74 -1.80 4.10
N ASN A 80 22.89 -1.18 4.37
CA ASN A 80 23.82 -0.73 3.32
C ASN A 80 24.40 -1.90 2.51
N ALA A 81 24.70 -3.03 3.17
CA ALA A 81 25.20 -4.23 2.50
C ALA A 81 24.15 -4.86 1.58
N LEU A 82 22.89 -4.96 2.03
CA LEU A 82 21.78 -5.50 1.23
C LEU A 82 21.47 -4.66 -0.01
N ILE A 83 21.67 -3.35 0.07
CA ILE A 83 21.39 -2.41 -1.03
C ILE A 83 22.61 -2.21 -1.94
N GLY A 84 23.80 -2.65 -1.51
CA GLY A 84 25.03 -2.55 -2.29
C GLY A 84 25.58 -1.12 -2.45
N ARG A 85 25.02 -0.16 -1.71
CA ARG A 85 25.46 1.24 -1.66
C ARG A 85 25.23 1.80 -0.26
N ARG A 86 26.05 2.77 0.18
CA ARG A 86 25.81 3.51 1.42
C ARG A 86 24.66 4.50 1.22
N ILE A 87 23.55 4.25 1.88
CA ILE A 87 22.30 5.03 1.79
C ILE A 87 21.81 5.51 3.15
N ARG A 88 22.29 4.93 4.25
CA ARG A 88 22.05 5.45 5.60
C ARG A 88 23.35 5.62 6.35
N VAL A 89 23.52 6.75 7.03
CA VAL A 89 24.66 7.01 7.91
C VAL A 89 24.71 5.91 8.97
N SER A 90 25.78 5.11 8.96
CA SER A 90 26.07 4.20 10.07
C SER A 90 26.70 5.03 11.17
N SER A 91 25.95 5.28 12.24
CA SER A 91 26.48 5.94 13.43
C SER A 91 27.52 5.03 14.10
N SER A 92 28.77 5.21 13.69
CA SER A 92 30.00 4.79 14.35
C SER A 92 31.02 5.94 14.28
N ASN A 93 30.55 7.18 14.40
CA ASN A 93 31.38 8.34 14.72
C ASN A 93 30.71 9.03 15.93
N LEU A 94 30.96 8.48 17.11
CA LEU A 94 31.09 9.28 18.32
C LEU A 94 32.59 9.54 18.45
N VAL A 95 33.02 10.70 17.98
CA VAL A 95 34.18 11.41 18.54
C VAL A 95 33.65 12.73 19.01
#